data_AF-A0A1V5EBF0-F1
#
_entry.id   AF-A0A1V5EBF0-F1
#
_cell.length_a   1.000
_cell.length_b   1.000
_cell.length_c   1.000
_cell.angle_alpha   90.00
_cell.angle_beta   90.00
_cell.angle_gamma   90.00
#
_symmetry.space_group_name_H-M   'P 1'
#
loop_
_entity.id
_entity.type
_entity.pdbx_description
1 polymer ?
#
loop_
_entity_poly.entity_id
_entity_poly.type
_entity_poly.pdbx_seq_one_letter_code
_entity_poly.pdbx_strand_id
1 'polypeptide(L)'
;MDVLRQKTWSPYIAGALAGLLLVLSVFLTGKFYGASTTFVRAAGFVEQAVAPEKVAGMEYFLKEKVKVDWQFLFVVGVLFGAMASAWLSKEAKAVPVPPMWESRFGPSRARRWAAAFLGGIVLMFGARLADG
;
A
#
# COMPACT_ATOMS: atom_id res chain seq x y z
N MET A 1 -13.31 -15.73 -23.97
CA MET A 1 -12.93 -14.37 -23.56
C MET A 1 -11.97 -14.50 -22.40
N ASP A 2 -10.74 -14.00 -22.50
CA ASP A 2 -9.72 -14.17 -21.45
C ASP A 2 -9.94 -13.08 -20.37
N VAL A 3 -10.77 -13.40 -19.37
CA VAL A 3 -11.27 -12.44 -18.35
C VAL A 3 -10.11 -11.75 -17.62
N LEU A 4 -9.00 -12.45 -17.41
CA LEU A 4 -7.80 -11.95 -16.74
C LEU A 4 -7.03 -10.90 -17.56
N ARG A 5 -7.28 -10.80 -18.87
CA ARG A 5 -6.64 -9.81 -19.76
C ARG A 5 -7.50 -8.55 -19.96
N GLN A 6 -8.71 -8.51 -19.40
CA GLN A 6 -9.57 -7.35 -19.53
C GLN A 6 -9.01 -6.18 -18.70
N LYS A 7 -9.01 -4.99 -19.29
CA LYS A 7 -8.50 -3.76 -18.66
C LYS A 7 -9.36 -3.30 -17.49
N THR A 8 -10.67 -3.50 -17.63
CA THR A 8 -11.66 -3.06 -16.65
C THR A 8 -12.63 -4.20 -16.39
N TRP A 9 -12.84 -4.51 -15.12
CA TRP A 9 -13.87 -5.44 -14.68
C TRP A 9 -15.11 -4.67 -14.24
N SER A 10 -16.27 -5.34 -14.23
CA SER A 10 -17.48 -4.77 -13.64
C SER A 10 -17.22 -4.40 -12.17
N PRO A 11 -17.58 -3.18 -11.72
CA PRO A 11 -17.36 -2.74 -10.34
C PRO A 11 -18.08 -3.63 -9.33
N TYR A 12 -19.21 -4.24 -9.72
CA TYR A 12 -19.94 -5.19 -8.88
C TYR A 12 -19.15 -6.49 -8.66
N ILE A 13 -18.51 -7.01 -9.70
CA ILE A 13 -17.71 -8.23 -9.60
C ILE A 13 -16.44 -7.96 -8.81
N ALA A 14 -15.74 -6.87 -9.12
CA ALA A 14 -14.54 -6.46 -8.39
C ALA A 14 -14.85 -6.21 -6.91
N GLY A 15 -15.98 -5.54 -6.61
CA GLY A 15 -16.45 -5.31 -5.25
C GLY A 15 -16.82 -6.60 -4.52
N ALA A 16 -17.52 -7.53 -5.17
CA ALA A 16 -17.86 -8.82 -4.58
C ALA A 16 -16.60 -9.65 -4.23
N LEU A 17 -15.60 -9.66 -5.11
CA LEU A 17 -14.33 -10.35 -4.87
C LEU A 17 -13.52 -9.70 -3.75
N ALA A 18 -13.49 -8.37 -3.68
CA ALA A 18 -12.86 -7.65 -2.58
C ALA A 18 -13.56 -7.93 -1.23
N GLY A 19 -14.89 -7.97 -1.23
CA GLY A 19 -15.69 -8.36 -0.06
C GLY A 19 -15.42 -9.80 0.38
N LEU A 20 -15.34 -10.74 -0.56
CA LEU A 20 -14.97 -12.13 -0.27
C LEU A 20 -13.56 -12.22 0.33
N LEU A 21 -12.60 -11.48 -0.22
CA LEU A 21 -11.25 -11.40 0.32
C LEU A 21 -11.25 -10.84 1.75
N LEU A 22 -12.09 -9.86 2.06
CA LEU A 22 -12.26 -9.33 3.41
C LEU A 22 -12.78 -10.39 4.38
N VAL A 23 -13.82 -11.12 3.99
CA VAL A 23 -14.36 -12.23 4.79
C VAL A 23 -13.30 -13.30 5.05
N LEU A 24 -12.55 -13.69 4.01
CA LEU A 24 -11.48 -14.68 4.13
C LEU A 24 -10.33 -14.18 5.02
N SER A 25 -9.98 -12.90 4.95
CA SER A 25 -8.99 -12.27 5.83
C SER A 25 -9.36 -12.44 7.30
N VAL A 26 -10.60 -12.07 7.66
CA VAL A 26 -11.08 -12.18 9.03
C VAL A 26 -11.21 -13.64 9.45
N PHE A 27 -11.71 -14.51 8.56
CA PHE A 27 -11.88 -15.93 8.85
C PHE A 27 -10.54 -16.64 9.13
N LEU A 28 -9.51 -16.37 8.33
CA LEU A 28 -8.22 -17.06 8.45
C LEU A 28 -7.29 -16.44 9.51
N THR A 29 -7.40 -15.14 9.75
CA THR A 29 -6.41 -14.40 10.57
C THR A 29 -7.01 -13.67 11.75
N GLY A 30 -8.34 -13.59 11.86
CA GLY A 30 -9.05 -12.79 12.85
C GLY A 30 -8.92 -11.28 12.63
N LYS A 31 -8.33 -10.84 11.52
CA LYS A 31 -8.02 -9.43 11.25
C LYS A 31 -8.57 -9.00 9.90
N PHE A 32 -8.95 -7.73 9.80
CA PHE A 32 -9.22 -7.07 8.53
C PHE A 32 -7.90 -6.82 7.79
N TYR A 33 -7.94 -6.84 6.46
CA TYR A 33 -6.77 -6.42 5.68
C TYR A 33 -6.59 -4.91 5.80
N GLY A 34 -5.34 -4.47 5.99
CA GLY A 34 -4.96 -3.06 6.12
C GLY A 34 -3.56 -2.82 5.56
N ALA A 35 -3.18 -1.55 5.38
CA ALA A 35 -1.88 -1.20 4.80
C ALA A 35 -1.00 -0.35 5.71
N SER A 36 -1.58 0.57 6.49
CA SER A 36 -0.88 1.57 7.30
C SER A 36 0.08 0.97 8.34
N THR A 37 -0.30 -0.14 8.99
CA THR A 37 0.53 -0.87 9.96
C THR A 37 1.85 -1.37 9.38
N THR A 38 1.80 -1.91 8.17
CA THR A 38 2.95 -2.45 7.44
C THR A 38 4.02 -1.39 7.19
N PHE A 39 3.64 -0.18 6.78
CA PHE A 39 4.61 0.89 6.49
C PHE A 39 5.42 1.31 7.72
N VAL A 40 4.79 1.39 8.89
CA VAL A 40 5.50 1.74 10.12
C VAL A 40 6.35 0.59 10.63
N ARG A 41 5.90 -0.67 10.48
CA ARG A 41 6.76 -1.82 10.81
C ARG A 41 7.99 -1.89 9.90
N ALA A 42 7.83 -1.60 8.61
CA ALA A 42 8.96 -1.51 7.67
C ALA A 42 9.94 -0.40 8.08
N ALA A 43 9.44 0.79 8.46
CA ALA A 43 10.28 1.85 9.03
C ALA A 43 10.99 1.41 10.31
N GLY A 44 10.27 0.72 11.22
CA GLY A 44 10.83 0.15 12.45
C GLY A 44 11.93 -0.88 12.19
N PHE A 45 11.83 -1.70 11.14
CA PHE A 45 12.91 -2.60 10.73
C PHE A 45 14.18 -1.84 10.33
N VAL A 46 14.05 -0.73 9.60
CA VAL A 46 15.19 0.11 9.21
C VAL A 46 15.77 0.84 10.42
N GLU A 47 14.92 1.39 11.29
CA GLU A 47 15.35 2.09 12.49
C GLU A 47 16.04 1.15 13.50
N GLN A 48 15.58 -0.09 13.62
CA GLN A 48 16.22 -1.10 14.47
C GLN A 48 17.63 -1.47 13.96
N ALA A 49 17.85 -1.43 12.65
CA ALA A 49 19.17 -1.68 12.07
C ALA A 49 20.17 -0.53 12.28
N VAL A 50 19.67 0.70 12.47
CA VAL A 50 20.50 1.92 12.60
C VAL A 50 20.69 2.35 14.06
N ALA A 51 19.66 2.21 14.91
CA ALA A 51 19.66 2.67 16.30
C ALA A 51 18.84 1.73 17.23
N PRO A 52 19.32 0.50 17.47
CA PRO A 52 18.58 -0.53 18.23
C PRO A 52 18.23 -0.11 19.67
N GLU A 53 19.05 0.70 20.32
CA GLU A 53 18.82 1.18 21.70
C GLU A 53 17.61 2.11 21.83
N LYS A 54 17.30 2.91 20.80
CA LYS A 54 16.12 3.79 20.79
C LYS A 54 14.82 3.02 20.55
N VAL A 55 14.87 1.98 19.72
CA VAL A 55 13.71 1.13 19.40
C VAL A 55 13.32 0.27 20.61
N ALA A 56 14.30 -0.24 21.37
CA ALA A 56 14.07 -1.05 22.56
C ALA A 56 13.41 -0.28 23.72
N GLY A 57 13.61 1.04 23.80
CA GLY A 57 13.07 1.89 24.87
C GLY A 57 11.70 2.52 24.59
N MET A 58 11.15 2.40 23.37
CA MET A 58 9.88 3.02 23.00
C MET A 58 8.72 2.02 23.18
N GLU A 59 7.75 2.34 24.05
CA GLU A 59 6.52 1.55 24.26
C GLU A 59 5.77 1.25 22.95
N TYR A 60 5.85 2.16 21.97
CA TYR A 60 5.22 1.99 20.67
C TYR A 60 5.74 0.76 19.91
N PHE A 61 7.06 0.53 19.86
CA PHE A 61 7.65 -0.62 19.16
C PHE A 61 7.59 -1.92 19.97
N LEU A 62 7.37 -1.82 21.29
CA LEU A 62 7.04 -2.96 22.14
C LEU A 62 5.59 -3.46 21.89
N LYS A 63 4.66 -2.53 21.64
CA LYS A 63 3.25 -2.82 21.30
C LYS A 63 3.08 -3.25 19.85
N GLU A 64 3.70 -2.52 18.92
CA GLU A 64 3.76 -2.83 17.48
C GLU A 64 5.06 -3.57 17.14
N LYS A 65 5.19 -4.80 17.63
CA LYS A 65 6.39 -5.62 17.41
C LYS A 65 6.75 -5.65 15.93
N VAL A 66 8.00 -5.29 15.65
CA VAL A 66 8.61 -5.33 14.33
C VAL A 66 8.71 -6.80 13.89
N LYS A 67 7.67 -7.28 13.21
CA LYS A 67 7.55 -8.64 12.67
C LYS A 67 6.99 -8.59 11.27
N VAL A 68 7.49 -9.47 10.41
CA VAL A 68 6.79 -9.83 9.18
C VAL A 68 5.57 -10.62 9.59
N ASP A 69 4.43 -9.96 9.63
CA ASP A 69 3.16 -10.59 9.91
C ASP A 69 2.35 -10.76 8.62
N TRP A 70 1.17 -11.35 8.75
CA TRP A 70 0.29 -11.58 7.62
C TRP A 70 -0.05 -10.28 6.85
N GLN A 71 -0.18 -9.13 7.53
CA GLN A 71 -0.46 -7.85 6.89
C GLN A 71 0.72 -7.38 6.00
N PHE A 72 1.96 -7.65 6.43
CA PHE A 72 3.13 -7.43 5.59
C PHE A 72 3.08 -8.28 4.31
N LEU A 73 2.79 -9.58 4.44
CA LEU A 73 2.64 -10.48 3.28
C LEU A 73 1.48 -10.05 2.37
N PHE A 74 0.38 -9.55 2.95
CA PHE A 74 -0.75 -9.02 2.20
C PHE A 74 -0.36 -7.82 1.33
N VAL A 75 0.33 -6.82 1.89
CA VAL A 75 0.77 -5.64 1.13
C VAL A 75 1.76 -6.02 0.02
N VAL A 76 2.68 -6.94 0.30
CA VAL A 76 3.58 -7.50 -0.71
C VAL A 76 2.79 -8.22 -1.81
N GLY A 77 1.78 -9.00 -1.43
CA GLY A 77 0.86 -9.66 -2.36
C GLY A 77 0.10 -8.67 -3.24
N VAL A 78 -0.37 -7.54 -2.69
CA VAL A 78 -1.01 -6.47 -3.46
C VAL A 78 -0.05 -5.88 -4.49
N LEU A 79 1.21 -5.63 -4.12
CA LEU A 79 2.23 -5.12 -5.04
C LEU A 79 2.45 -6.07 -6.23
N PHE A 80 2.71 -7.34 -5.96
CA PHE A 80 2.96 -8.33 -7.02
C PHE A 80 1.69 -8.65 -7.82
N GLY A 81 0.53 -8.71 -7.17
CA GLY A 81 -0.76 -8.94 -7.82
C GLY A 81 -1.14 -7.81 -8.78
N ALA A 82 -0.96 -6.56 -8.36
CA ALA A 82 -1.18 -5.39 -9.22
C ALA A 82 -0.21 -5.37 -10.41
N MET A 83 1.06 -5.72 -10.18
CA MET A 83 2.06 -5.82 -11.25
C MET A 83 1.72 -6.91 -12.26
N ALA A 84 1.35 -8.11 -11.80
CA ALA A 84 0.91 -9.20 -12.65
C ALA A 84 -0.35 -8.82 -13.46
N SER A 85 -1.32 -8.17 -12.82
CA SER A 85 -2.54 -7.67 -13.49
C SER A 85 -2.20 -6.66 -14.59
N ALA A 86 -1.28 -5.72 -14.33
CA ALA A 86 -0.84 -4.72 -15.31
C ALA A 86 -0.11 -5.35 -16.51
N TRP A 87 0.65 -6.42 -16.30
CA TRP A 87 1.31 -7.16 -17.38
C TRP A 87 0.34 -7.99 -18.21
N LEU A 88 -0.58 -8.72 -17.55
CA LEU A 88 -1.59 -9.55 -18.23
C LEU A 88 -2.55 -8.72 -19.09
N SER A 89 -2.94 -7.54 -18.61
CA SER A 89 -3.80 -6.59 -19.33
C SER A 89 -3.05 -5.71 -20.34
N LYS A 90 -1.71 -5.80 -20.40
CA LYS A 90 -0.82 -4.94 -21.21
C LYS A 90 -1.00 -3.44 -20.93
N GLU A 91 -1.24 -3.09 -19.67
CA GLU A 91 -1.43 -1.69 -19.21
C GLU A 91 -0.26 -1.13 -18.39
N ALA A 92 0.78 -1.92 -18.17
CA ALA A 92 1.99 -1.44 -17.52
C ALA A 92 2.60 -0.24 -18.29
N LYS A 93 2.47 0.96 -17.72
CA LYS A 93 3.04 2.20 -18.25
C LYS A 93 3.81 2.92 -17.14
N ALA A 94 5.12 3.07 -17.33
CA ALA A 94 5.94 3.92 -16.47
C ALA A 94 5.75 5.38 -16.89
N VAL A 95 4.87 6.10 -16.19
CA VAL A 95 4.56 7.51 -16.49
C VAL A 95 5.04 8.40 -15.34
N PRO A 96 6.17 9.12 -15.50
CA PRO A 96 6.73 9.94 -14.43
C PRO A 96 5.87 11.16 -14.06
N VAL A 97 5.01 11.62 -14.97
CA VAL A 97 4.00 12.65 -14.73
C VAL A 97 2.69 12.24 -15.40
N PRO A 98 1.64 11.87 -14.64
CA PRO A 98 0.37 11.47 -15.23
C PRO A 98 -0.27 12.60 -16.05
N PRO A 99 -0.97 12.31 -17.17
CA PRO A 99 -1.62 13.35 -17.99
C PRO A 99 -2.58 14.25 -17.21
N MET A 100 -3.27 13.69 -16.21
CA MET A 100 -4.17 14.46 -15.33
C MET A 100 -3.42 15.46 -14.45
N TRP A 101 -2.18 15.16 -14.04
CA TRP A 101 -1.33 16.11 -13.31
C TRP A 101 -0.77 17.16 -14.26
N GLU A 102 -0.30 16.72 -15.42
CA GLU A 102 0.28 17.59 -16.44
C GLU A 102 -0.71 18.65 -16.91
N SER A 103 -1.98 18.29 -17.13
CA SER A 103 -3.01 19.24 -17.56
C SER A 103 -3.29 20.35 -16.54
N ARG A 104 -3.14 20.07 -15.24
CA ARG A 104 -3.46 21.02 -14.17
C ARG A 104 -2.26 21.81 -13.68
N PHE A 105 -1.12 21.14 -13.55
CA PHE A 105 0.07 21.71 -12.94
C PHE A 105 1.17 21.88 -13.97
N GLY A 106 1.29 21.02 -14.97
CA GLY A 106 2.33 21.04 -16.01
C GLY A 106 3.35 19.89 -15.86
N PRO A 107 4.27 19.73 -16.82
CA PRO A 107 5.10 18.52 -17.00
C PRO A 107 6.28 18.37 -16.01
N SER A 108 6.45 19.31 -15.07
CA SER A 108 7.59 19.28 -14.14
C SER A 108 7.55 18.03 -13.24
N ARG A 109 8.55 17.15 -13.44
CA ARG A 109 8.78 15.97 -12.61
C ARG A 109 9.06 16.37 -11.17
N ALA A 110 10.03 17.26 -10.92
CA ALA A 110 10.41 17.67 -9.57
C ALA A 110 9.19 18.09 -8.73
N ARG A 111 8.30 18.91 -9.31
CA ARG A 111 7.08 19.35 -8.63
C ARG A 111 6.09 18.21 -8.37
N ARG A 112 5.90 17.28 -9.31
CA ARG A 112 5.02 16.11 -9.11
C ARG A 112 5.52 15.22 -7.97
N TRP A 113 6.82 14.96 -7.96
CA TRP A 113 7.46 14.07 -6.98
C TRP A 113 7.50 14.71 -5.59
N ALA A 114 7.81 16.01 -5.49
CA ALA A 114 7.71 16.75 -4.23
C ALA A 114 6.27 16.71 -3.68
N ALA A 115 5.27 16.95 -4.52
CA ALA A 115 3.87 16.86 -4.09
C ALA A 115 3.44 15.43 -3.72
N ALA A 116 3.93 14.40 -4.43
CA ALA A 116 3.69 13.01 -4.08
C ALA A 116 4.23 12.68 -2.69
N PHE A 117 5.46 13.13 -2.41
CA PHE A 117 6.14 12.89 -1.15
C PHE A 117 5.45 13.61 0.01
N LEU A 118 5.18 14.91 -0.12
CA LEU A 118 4.48 15.69 0.90
C LEU A 118 3.05 15.19 1.11
N GLY A 119 2.34 14.83 0.03
CA GLY A 119 1.02 14.20 0.13
C GLY A 119 1.06 12.85 0.84
N GLY A 120 2.11 12.06 0.63
CA GLY A 120 2.35 10.80 1.35
C GLY A 120 2.55 11.00 2.86
N ILE A 121 3.28 12.06 3.26
CA ILE A 121 3.44 12.41 4.69
C ILE A 121 2.08 12.74 5.31
N VAL A 122 1.28 13.58 4.67
CA VAL A 122 -0.06 13.95 5.15
C VAL A 122 -0.97 12.74 5.23
N LEU A 123 -0.94 11.87 4.22
CA LEU A 123 -1.72 10.63 4.18
C LEU A 123 -1.33 9.69 5.33
N MET A 124 -0.03 9.47 5.56
CA MET A 124 0.44 8.60 6.64
C MET A 124 0.08 9.16 8.03
N PHE A 125 0.19 10.47 8.21
CA PHE A 125 -0.23 11.11 9.46
C PHE A 125 -1.74 10.93 9.69
N GLY A 126 -2.56 11.19 8.67
CA GLY A 126 -4.02 11.02 8.73
C GLY A 126 -4.44 9.57 9.01
N ALA A 127 -3.83 8.60 8.31
CA ALA A 127 -4.08 7.17 8.51
C ALA A 127 -3.78 6.75 9.96
N ARG A 128 -2.71 7.28 10.55
CA ARG A 128 -2.35 6.97 11.93
C ARG A 128 -3.25 7.62 12.97
N LEU A 129 -3.69 8.86 12.72
CA LEU A 129 -4.68 9.50 13.59
C LEU A 129 -6.03 8.79 13.55
N ALA A 130 -6.40 8.21 12.40
CA ALA A 130 -7.65 7.49 12.22
C ALA A 130 -7.58 6.00 12.61
N ASP A 131 -6.41 5.52 13.05
CA ASP A 131 -6.13 4.10 13.35
C ASP A 131 -6.47 3.14 12.18
N GLY A 132 -6.25 3.61 10.94
CA GLY A 132 -6.64 2.93 9.69
C GLY A 132 -5.79 3.31 8.50
#